data_AF-A0A1F7SN75-F1
#
_entry.id   AF-A0A1F7SN75-F1
#
_cell.length_a   1.000
_cell.length_b   1.000
_cell.length_c   1.000
_cell.angle_alpha   90.00
_cell.angle_beta   90.00
_cell.angle_gamma   90.00
#
_symmetry.space_group_name_H-M   'P 1'
#
loop_
_entity.id
_entity.type
_entity.pdbx_description
1 polymer ?
#
loop_
_entity_poly.entity_id
_entity_poly.type
_entity_poly.pdbx_seq_one_letter_code
_entity_poly.pdbx_strand_id
1 'polypeptide(L)'
;MEKTEEKKERFVFKDLGDELLIYDSQSDNAHFLNGTAKLVFELIQKNCSFDEIEEEIRKKFKVSDDKNVASEIKKTCEDLKTKGLL
;
A
#
# COMPACT_ATOMS: atom_id res chain seq x y z
N MET A 1 2.30 31.98 -24.87
CA MET A 1 2.12 30.55 -24.58
C MET A 1 2.77 30.30 -23.24
N GLU A 2 1.99 30.38 -22.16
CA GLU A 2 2.45 29.94 -20.83
C GLU A 2 2.66 28.44 -20.88
N LYS A 3 3.90 27.99 -20.68
CA LYS A 3 4.19 26.58 -20.40
C LYS A 3 3.59 26.32 -19.02
N THR A 4 2.47 25.61 -18.98
CA THR A 4 1.96 25.06 -17.73
C THR A 4 2.98 24.03 -17.25
N GLU A 5 3.72 24.34 -16.18
CA GLU A 5 4.60 23.36 -15.55
C GLU A 5 3.72 22.22 -15.04
N GLU A 6 3.84 21.04 -15.65
CA GLU A 6 3.16 19.84 -15.18
C GLU A 6 3.61 19.58 -13.74
N LYS A 7 2.66 19.59 -12.81
CA LYS A 7 2.91 19.29 -11.40
C LYS A 7 3.44 17.85 -11.33
N LYS A 8 4.75 17.68 -11.12
CA LYS A 8 5.34 16.37 -10.89
C LYS A 8 4.69 15.77 -9.64
N GLU A 9 4.02 14.63 -9.81
CA GLU A 9 3.52 13.84 -8.69
C GLU A 9 4.70 13.29 -7.90
N ARG A 10 4.61 13.34 -6.57
CA ARG A 10 5.65 12.80 -5.69
C ARG A 10 5.84 11.30 -5.94
N PHE A 11 4.73 10.56 -5.99
CA PHE A 11 4.73 9.12 -6.12
C PHE A 11 4.34 8.69 -7.54
N VAL A 12 5.12 7.77 -8.12
CA VAL A 12 4.78 7.07 -9.35
C VAL A 12 4.46 5.62 -9.02
N PHE A 13 3.29 5.17 -9.41
CA PHE A 13 2.80 3.82 -9.15
C PHE A 13 2.92 2.97 -10.41
N LYS A 14 3.43 1.75 -10.27
CA LYS A 14 3.46 0.76 -11.34
C LYS A 14 2.99 -0.59 -10.81
N ASP A 15 1.83 -1.02 -11.31
CA ASP A 15 1.31 -2.36 -11.03
C ASP A 15 2.13 -3.42 -11.79
N LEU A 16 2.60 -4.44 -11.06
CA LEU A 16 3.40 -5.55 -11.58
C LEU A 16 2.64 -6.89 -11.44
N GLY A 17 1.32 -6.86 -11.28
CA GLY A 17 0.47 -8.02 -11.05
C GLY A 17 0.27 -8.25 -9.55
N ASP A 18 1.03 -9.19 -8.98
CA ASP A 18 0.96 -9.52 -7.55
C ASP A 18 1.68 -8.50 -6.66
N GLU A 19 2.45 -7.59 -7.26
CA GLU A 19 3.23 -6.57 -6.56
C GLU A 19 2.88 -5.16 -7.05
N LEU A 20 3.19 -4.17 -6.23
CA LEU A 20 3.10 -2.75 -6.57
C LEU A 20 4.46 -2.10 -6.35
N LEU A 21 4.99 -1.48 -7.40
CA LEU A 21 6.14 -0.59 -7.30
C LEU A 21 5.65 0.84 -7.03
N ILE A 22 6.16 1.45 -5.97
CA ILE A 22 5.98 2.86 -5.65
C ILE A 22 7.34 3.54 -5.71
N TYR A 23 7.51 4.47 -6.64
CA TYR A 23 8.70 5.31 -6.72
C TYR A 23 8.40 6.67 -6.09
N ASP A 24 9.15 7.04 -5.06
CA ASP A 24 9.09 8.35 -4.41
C ASP A 24 10.15 9.28 -5.02
N SER A 25 9.72 10.20 -5.87
CA SER A 25 10.62 11.16 -6.53
C SER A 25 11.25 12.19 -5.58
N GLN A 26 10.73 12.34 -4.35
CA GLN A 26 11.31 13.21 -3.35
C GLN A 26 12.52 12.57 -2.64
N SER A 27 12.42 11.27 -2.34
CA SER A 27 13.49 10.53 -1.65
C SER A 27 14.37 9.70 -2.58
N ASP A 28 14.03 9.66 -3.88
CA ASP A 28 14.70 8.86 -4.92
C ASP A 28 14.73 7.35 -4.57
N ASN A 29 13.66 6.86 -3.95
CA ASN A 29 13.54 5.47 -3.51
C ASN A 29 12.44 4.71 -4.24
N ALA A 30 12.71 3.44 -4.51
CA ALA A 30 11.75 2.47 -5.01
C ALA A 30 11.31 1.53 -3.89
N HIS A 31 10.00 1.42 -3.67
CA HIS A 31 9.39 0.52 -2.71
C HIS A 31 8.56 -0.54 -3.43
N PHE A 32 8.86 -1.80 -3.17
CA PHE A 32 8.07 -2.92 -3.65
C PHE A 32 7.13 -3.37 -2.55
N LEU A 33 5.83 -3.33 -2.82
CA LEU A 33 4.81 -3.93 -1.97
C LEU A 33 4.47 -5.30 -2.51
N ASN A 34 4.62 -6.33 -1.66
CA ASN A 34 4.11 -7.66 -1.95
C ASN A 34 2.57 -7.66 -1.99
N GLY A 35 1.95 -8.77 -2.42
CA GLY A 35 0.49 -8.83 -2.61
C GLY A 35 -0.34 -8.45 -1.39
N THR A 36 0.10 -8.81 -0.18
CA THR A 36 -0.58 -8.43 1.06
C THR A 36 -0.44 -6.94 1.36
N ALA A 37 0.79 -6.41 1.27
CA ALA A 37 1.06 -4.99 1.51
C ALA A 37 0.39 -4.08 0.46
N LYS A 38 0.36 -4.52 -0.80
CA LYS A 38 -0.38 -3.87 -1.88
C LYS A 38 -1.86 -3.77 -1.53
N LEU A 39 -2.47 -4.89 -1.09
CA LEU A 39 -3.89 -4.90 -0.73
C LEU A 39 -4.18 -3.99 0.47
N VAL A 40 -3.37 -4.06 1.53
CA VAL A 40 -3.50 -3.18 2.70
C VAL A 40 -3.42 -1.71 2.28
N PHE A 41 -2.42 -1.36 1.47
CA PHE A 41 -2.23 -0.01 0.96
C PHE A 41 -3.46 0.47 0.18
N GLU A 42 -3.93 -0.32 -0.80
CA GLU A 42 -5.11 0.02 -1.63
C GLU A 42 -6.39 0.22 -0.81
N LEU A 43 -6.61 -0.60 0.22
CA LEU A 43 -7.78 -0.49 1.08
C LEU A 43 -7.72 0.73 2.00
N ILE A 44 -6.54 1.09 2.49
CA ILE A 44 -6.34 2.34 3.25
C ILE A 44 -6.61 3.56 2.36
N GLN A 45 -6.14 3.57 1.11
CA GLN A 45 -6.44 4.65 0.17
C GLN A 45 -7.95 4.79 -0.12
N LYS A 46 -8.73 3.70 0.07
CA LYS A 46 -10.20 3.69 -0.02
C LYS A 46 -10.90 4.05 1.30
N ASN A 47 -10.15 4.41 2.34
CA ASN A 47 -10.64 4.70 3.70
C ASN A 47 -11.36 3.52 4.38
N CYS A 48 -10.99 2.27 4.04
CA CYS A 48 -11.47 1.11 4.77
C CYS A 48 -10.94 1.11 6.21
N SER A 49 -11.78 0.66 7.14
CA SER A 49 -11.43 0.38 8.53
C SER A 49 -10.53 -0.85 8.65
N PHE A 50 -9.85 -1.00 9.79
CA PHE A 50 -8.99 -2.16 10.04
C PHE A 50 -9.76 -3.49 9.99
N ASP A 51 -11.00 -3.52 10.47
CA ASP A 51 -11.84 -4.72 10.46
C ASP A 51 -12.21 -5.12 9.01
N GLU A 52 -12.55 -4.16 8.16
CA GLU A 52 -12.81 -4.40 6.73
C GLU A 52 -11.55 -4.89 6.00
N ILE A 53 -10.38 -4.32 6.34
CA ILE A 53 -9.10 -4.77 5.76
C ILE A 53 -8.80 -6.21 6.15
N GLU A 54 -9.02 -6.58 7.42
CA GLU A 54 -8.84 -7.96 7.89
C GLU A 54 -9.77 -8.93 7.16
N GLU A 55 -11.05 -8.58 7.03
CA GLU A 55 -12.03 -9.41 6.34
C GLU A 55 -11.62 -9.66 4.87
N GLU A 56 -11.20 -8.63 4.16
CA GLU A 56 -10.77 -8.74 2.75
C GLU A 56 -9.48 -9.55 2.59
N ILE A 57 -8.52 -9.42 3.52
CA ILE A 57 -7.30 -10.25 3.52
C ILE A 57 -7.66 -11.72 3.75
N ARG A 58 -8.51 -12.02 4.72
CA ARG A 58 -8.95 -13.40 5.02
C ARG A 58 -9.65 -14.03 3.82
N LYS A 59 -10.55 -13.27 3.16
CA LYS A 59 -11.23 -13.71 1.92
C LYS A 59 -10.26 -13.99 0.77
N LYS A 60 -9.33 -13.06 0.49
CA LYS A 60 -8.45 -13.14 -0.68
C LYS A 60 -7.37 -14.21 -0.53
N PHE A 61 -6.78 -14.35 0.65
CA PHE A 61 -5.65 -15.24 0.89
C PHE A 61 -6.01 -16.57 1.56
N LYS A 62 -7.30 -16.81 1.86
CA LYS A 62 -7.79 -18.02 2.56
C LYS A 62 -6.98 -18.28 3.84
N VAL A 63 -6.77 -17.23 4.62
CA VAL A 63 -5.98 -17.29 5.86
C VAL A 63 -6.76 -18.04 6.93
N SER A 64 -6.10 -18.94 7.64
CA SER A 64 -6.69 -19.69 8.75
C SER A 64 -6.97 -18.80 9.97
N ASP A 65 -7.95 -19.20 10.78
CA ASP A 65 -8.41 -18.40 11.93
C ASP A 65 -7.36 -18.27 13.04
N ASP A 66 -6.38 -19.17 13.10
CA ASP A 66 -5.27 -19.12 14.07
C ASP A 66 -4.22 -18.03 13.78
N LYS A 67 -4.28 -17.40 12.59
CA LYS A 67 -3.36 -16.32 12.23
C LYS A 67 -3.90 -14.97 12.72
N ASN A 68 -3.02 -14.22 13.37
CA ASN A 68 -3.29 -12.86 13.82
C ASN A 68 -3.09 -11.87 12.65
N VAL A 69 -4.10 -11.78 11.78
CA VAL A 69 -4.10 -10.88 10.62
C VAL A 69 -4.07 -9.42 11.04
N ALA A 70 -4.78 -9.04 12.11
CA ALA A 70 -4.76 -7.69 12.66
C ALA A 70 -3.35 -7.19 12.99
N SER A 71 -2.51 -8.04 13.60
CA SER A 71 -1.12 -7.70 13.92
C SER A 71 -0.29 -7.46 12.65
N GLU A 72 -0.47 -8.28 11.61
CA GLU A 72 0.24 -8.13 10.34
C GLU A 72 -0.19 -6.86 9.59
N ILE A 73 -1.49 -6.53 9.61
CA ILE A 73 -2.00 -5.27 9.05
C ILE A 73 -1.37 -4.09 9.78
N LYS A 74 -1.38 -4.09 11.12
CA LYS A 74 -0.83 -3.00 11.92
C LYS A 74 0.66 -2.78 11.62
N LYS A 75 1.44 -3.86 11.59
CA LYS A 75 2.87 -3.81 11.24
C LYS A 75 3.08 -3.27 9.83
N THR A 76 2.28 -3.71 8.86
CA THR A 76 2.34 -3.22 7.49
C THR A 76 2.04 -1.72 7.43
N CYS A 77 1.03 -1.23 8.17
CA CYS A 77 0.73 0.20 8.24
C CYS A 77 1.87 1.01 8.85
N GLU A 78 2.49 0.51 9.93
CA GLU A 78 3.65 1.15 10.56
C GLU A 78 4.85 1.20 9.58
N ASP A 79 5.12 0.13 8.85
CA ASP A 79 6.16 0.08 7.82
C ASP A 79 5.90 1.05 6.66
N LEU A 80 4.64 1.21 6.24
CA LEU A 80 4.27 2.17 5.20
C LEU A 80 4.41 3.63 5.67
N LYS A 81 4.00 3.93 6.91
CA LYS A 81 4.14 5.26 7.53
C LYS A 81 5.60 5.64 7.74
N THR A 82 6.43 4.71 8.21
CA THR A 82 7.88 4.97 8.40
C THR A 82 8.59 5.23 7.09
N LYS A 83 8.12 4.64 5.98
CA LYS A 83 8.59 4.93 4.61
C LYS A 83 7.98 6.20 4.00
N GLY A 84 7.06 6.88 4.71
CA GLY A 84 6.37 8.08 4.23
C GLY A 84 5.44 7.83 3.05
N LEU A 85 4.92 6.60 2.92
CA LEU A 85 3.99 6.18 1.87
C LEU A 85 2.51 6.31 2.27
N LEU A 86 2.26 6.48 3.58
CA LEU A 86 0.97 6.80 4.17
C LEU A 86 1.06 8.10 4.96
#